data_AF-A0A843Z2F7-F1
#
_entry.id   AF-A0A843Z2F7-F1
#
_cell.length_a   1.000
_cell.length_b   1.000
_cell.length_c   1.000
_cell.angle_alpha   90.00
_cell.angle_beta   90.00
_cell.angle_gamma   90.00
#
_symmetry.space_group_name_H-M   'P 1'
#
loop_
_entity.id
_entity.type
_entity.pdbx_description
1 polymer ?
#
loop_
_entity_poly.entity_id
_entity_poly.type
_entity_poly.pdbx_seq_one_letter_code
_entity_poly.pdbx_strand_id
1 'polypeptide(L)' 'MPKAMEKAHRTIRKHFDEIINSFIYGFSNGPIEGSNNKIKAIKRTAYGFRSFKNFRLRILISFKNSFYS' A
#
# COMPACT_ATOMS: atom_id res chain seq x y z
N MET A 1 -23.74 -20.00 2.57
CA MET A 1 -22.67 -19.54 1.65
C MET A 1 -21.58 -20.60 1.59
N PRO A 2 -20.89 -20.77 0.45
CA PRO A 2 -19.70 -21.62 0.39
C PRO A 2 -18.66 -21.17 1.42
N LYS A 3 -18.02 -22.10 2.14
CA LYS A 3 -16.99 -21.79 3.15
C LYS A 3 -15.88 -20.86 2.62
N ALA A 4 -15.54 -20.99 1.33
CA ALA A 4 -14.55 -20.15 0.65
C ALA A 4 -14.93 -18.66 0.63
N MET A 5 -16.22 -18.32 0.65
CA MET A 5 -16.72 -16.94 0.54
C MET A 5 -17.03 -16.30 1.89
N GLU A 6 -17.10 -17.09 2.96
CA GLU A 6 -17.49 -16.62 4.29
C GLU A 6 -16.56 -15.51 4.82
N LYS A 7 -15.26 -15.64 4.58
CA LYS A 7 -14.26 -14.63 4.97
C LYS A 7 -14.48 -13.31 4.22
N ALA A 8 -14.68 -13.37 2.91
CA ALA A 8 -14.91 -12.18 2.08
C ALA A 8 -16.18 -11.45 2.51
N HIS A 9 -17.26 -12.20 2.73
CA HIS A 9 -18.52 -11.63 3.22
C HIS A 9 -18.37 -10.95 4.58
N ARG A 10 -17.65 -11.58 5.52
CA ARG A 10 -17.39 -10.97 6.83
C ARG A 10 -16.58 -9.68 6.70
N THR A 11 -15.57 -9.65 5.82
CA THR A 11 -14.78 -8.44 5.56
C THR A 11 -15.63 -7.32 4.96
N ILE A 12 -16.47 -7.63 3.97
CA ILE A 12 -17.38 -6.65 3.35
C ILE A 12 -18.34 -6.07 4.38
N ARG A 13 -18.95 -6.92 5.22
CA ARG A 13 -19.83 -6.47 6.31
C ARG A 13 -19.11 -5.60 7.33
N LYS A 14 -17.86 -5.95 7.67
CA LYS A 14 -17.05 -5.20 8.63
C LYS A 14 -16.70 -3.80 8.12
N HIS A 15 -16.49 -3.65 6.81
CA HIS A 15 -16.01 -2.41 6.20
C HIS A 15 -17.07 -1.73 5.31
N PHE A 16 -18.35 -1.99 5.56
CA PHE A 16 -19.43 -1.56 4.68
C PHE A 16 -19.51 -0.03 4.59
N ASP A 17 -19.36 0.67 5.72
CA ASP A 17 -19.42 2.12 5.77
C ASP A 17 -18.25 2.77 5.01
N GLU A 18 -17.04 2.22 5.15
CA GLU A 18 -15.87 2.69 4.39
C GLU A 18 -16.02 2.45 2.89
N ILE A 19 -16.63 1.33 2.49
CA ILE A 19 -16.95 1.05 1.09
C ILE A 19 -17.91 2.12 0.56
N ILE A 20 -19.00 2.43 1.28
CA ILE A 20 -19.94 3.49 0.88
C ILE A 20 -19.24 4.85 0.81
N ASN A 21 -18.44 5.20 1.81
CA ASN A 21 -17.67 6.44 1.83
C ASN A 21 -16.70 6.54 0.64
N SER A 22 -16.12 5.45 0.16
CA SER A 22 -15.24 5.46 -1.01
C SER A 22 -15.95 5.84 -2.32
N PHE A 23 -17.27 5.64 -2.40
CA PHE A 23 -18.06 6.10 -3.55
C PHE A 23 -18.48 7.57 -3.41
N ILE A 24 -18.63 8.05 -2.17
CA ILE A 24 -18.98 9.45 -1.88
C ILE A 24 -17.76 10.36 -2.11
N TYR A 25 -16.61 9.94 -1.59
CA TYR A 25 -15.37 10.68 -1.70
C TYR A 25 -14.53 10.10 -2.84
N GLY A 26 -14.30 10.86 -3.90
CA GLY A 26 -13.51 10.47 -5.08
C GLY A 26 -12.00 10.29 -4.84
N PHE A 27 -11.58 9.96 -3.61
CA PHE A 27 -10.20 9.65 -3.30
C PHE A 27 -9.81 8.33 -3.95
N SER A 28 -8.80 8.37 -4.81
CA SER A 28 -8.23 7.15 -5.38
C SER A 28 -7.13 6.59 -4.49
N ASN A 29 -7.06 5.26 -4.40
CA ASN A 29 -5.92 4.58 -3.78
C ASN A 29 -4.66 4.59 -4.67
N GLY A 30 -4.73 5.14 -5.88
CA GLY A 30 -3.66 5.12 -6.88
C GLY A 30 -2.30 5.64 -6.37
N PRO A 31 -2.22 6.81 -5.71
CA PRO A 31 -0.97 7.30 -5.14
C PRO A 31 -0.36 6.37 -4.08
N ILE A 32 -1.21 5.76 -3.24
CA ILE A 32 -0.80 4.82 -2.18
C ILE A 32 -0.30 3.52 -2.82
N GLU A 33 -1.02 2.99 -3.81
CA GLU A 33 -0.65 1.80 -4.57
C GLU A 33 0.66 2.00 -5.34
N GLY A 34 0.83 3.16 -5.99
CA GLY A 34 2.07 3.54 -6.67
C GLY A 34 3.26 3.57 -5.71
N SER A 35 3.07 4.16 -4.52
CA SER A 35 4.08 4.18 -3.46
C SER A 35 4.44 2.76 -2.99
N ASN A 36 3.43 1.92 -2.73
CA ASN A 36 3.63 0.53 -2.31
C ASN A 36 4.35 -0.30 -3.39
N ASN A 37 4.02 -0.09 -4.66
CA ASN A 37 4.68 -0.78 -5.77
C ASN A 37 6.14 -0.34 -5.92
N LYS A 38 6.44 0.96 -5.77
CA LYS A 38 7.82 1.47 -5.77
C LYS A 38 8.63 0.88 -4.61
N ILE A 39 8.07 0.80 -3.41
CA ILE A 39 8.72 0.15 -2.26
C ILE A 39 8.99 -1.34 -2.53
N LYS A 40 8.01 -2.06 -3.10
CA LYS A 40 8.19 -3.47 -3.50
C LYS A 40 9.28 -3.63 -4.55
N ALA A 41 9.37 -2.71 -5.52
CA ALA A 41 10.43 -2.71 -6.53
C ALA A 41 11.81 -2.51 -5.89
N ILE A 42 11.97 -1.52 -5.01
CA ILE A 42 13.20 -1.28 -4.25
C ILE A 42 13.64 -2.53 -3.49
N LYS A 43 12.71 -3.19 -2.80
CA LYS A 43 12.99 -4.44 -2.07
C LYS A 43 13.47 -5.55 -3.01
N ARG A 44 12.84 -5.70 -4.17
CA ARG A 44 13.16 -6.74 -5.17
C ARG A 44 14.51 -6.50 -5.84
N THR A 45 14.82 -5.28 -6.25
CA THR A 45 16.11 -4.92 -6.89
C THR A 45 17.30 -5.14 -5.95
N ALA A 46 17.10 -5.00 -4.64
CA ALA A 46 18.15 -5.28 -3.66
C ALA A 46 18.30 -6.76 -3.28
N TYR A 47 17.45 -7.66 -3.83
CA TYR A 47 17.34 -9.06 -3.40
C TYR A 47 17.04 -9.21 -1.89
N GLY A 48 16.37 -8.20 -1.31
CA GLY A 48 16.12 -8.11 0.12
C GLY A 48 17.17 -7.28 0.87
N PHE A 49 16.76 -6.73 2.00
CA PHE A 49 17.64 -5.96 2.89
C PHE A 49 17.87 -6.73 4.18
N ARG A 50 19.12 -6.85 4.61
CA ARG A 50 19.48 -7.44 5.91
C ARG A 50 19.08 -6.54 7.09
N SER A 51 19.09 -5.22 6.89
CA SER A 51 18.76 -4.22 7.91
C SER A 51 17.58 -3.36 7.46
N PHE A 52 16.54 -3.29 8.31
CA PHE A 52 15.41 -2.39 8.08
C PHE A 52 15.83 -0.92 8.05
N LYS A 53 16.86 -0.53 8.81
CA LYS A 53 17.39 0.85 8.78
C LYS A 53 17.87 1.22 7.38
N ASN A 54 18.60 0.32 6.72
CA ASN A 54 19.10 0.52 5.36
C ASN A 54 17.98 0.50 4.33
N PHE A 55 16.98 -0.38 4.51
CA PHE A 55 15.79 -0.39 3.66
C PHE A 55 15.01 0.92 3.74
N ARG A 56 14.75 1.40 4.96
CA ARG A 56 14.09 2.68 5.20
C ARG A 56 14.86 3.84 4.58
N LEU A 57 16.17 3.89 4.75
CA LEU A 57 17.02 4.92 4.15
C LEU A 57 16.90 4.91 2.62
N ARG A 58 16.95 3.73 1.99
CA ARG A 58 16.79 3.59 0.54
C ARG A 58 15.41 4.05 0.05
N ILE A 59 14.34 3.74 0.79
CA ILE A 59 12.99 4.25 0.50
C ILE A 59 13.01 5.78 0.55
N LEU A 60 13.47 6.38 1.65
CA LEU A 60 13.49 7.84 1.81
C LEU A 60 14.26 8.55 0.70
N ILE A 61 15.41 8.00 0.29
CA ILE A 61 16.20 8.53 -0.83
C ILE A 61 15.43 8.38 -2.15
N SER A 62 14.80 7.23 -2.40
CA SER A 62 14.10 6.96 -3.66
C SER A 62 12.84 7.82 -3.85
N PHE A 63 12.22 8.27 -2.77
CA PHE A 63 11.06 9.16 -2.80
C PHE A 63 11.43 10.66 -2.75
N LYS A 64 12.71 11.02 -2.55
CA LYS A 64 13.16 12.42 -2.54
C LYS A 64 13.26 12.99 -3.96
N ASN A 65 12.31 13.85 -4.31
CA ASN A 65 12.36 14.91 -5.33
C ASN A 65 11.50 16.12 -4.86
N SER A 66 11.77 16.71 -3.68
CA SER A 66 11.15 18.01 -3.30
C SER A 66 11.69 18.77 -2.07
N PHE A 67 12.84 18.42 -1.46
CA PHE A 67 13.31 19.14 -0.25
C PHE A 67 14.76 19.65 -0.30
N TYR A 68 15.47 19.46 -1.42
CA TYR A 68 16.81 19.98 -1.66
C TYR A 68 16.97 20.31 -3.14
N SER A 69 16.12 21.20 -3.64
CA SER A 69 16.35 21.97 -4.86
C SER A 69 16.16 23.43 -4.49
#